data_AF-A0A212KMP7-F1
#
_entry.id   AF-A0A212KMP7-F1
#
_cell.length_a   1.000
_cell.length_b   1.000
_cell.length_c   1.000
_cell.angle_alpha   90.00
_cell.angle_beta   90.00
_cell.angle_gamma   90.00
#
_symmetry.space_group_name_H-M   'P 1'
#
loop_
_entity.id
_entity.type
_entity.pdbx_description
1 polymer ?
#
loop_
_entity_poly.entity_id
_entity_poly.type
_entity_poly.pdbx_seq_one_letter_code
_entity_poly.pdbx_strand_id
1 'polypeptide(L)'
;MAKPAAQKPAPKPEAEKKPGRTKLVIRVQDGDSDLVRVLPFGLGRPLRSLSLRSQGGRQTRLHRAVKKIYPFLQKLEGAALGAEGTLIGNLSLEQALKDDKAIERTIKVFEVAWQLDLIALIAPHGKKISPGKRAVVAGACGLTVAQAEQVYIDRAIRLIFAANKEALARLPGEARALDALPRLRILAGMNALALGELRVKLGSRFGQILTNQTDPDWLNALTYVKAFQARALGDVFGPAATEILDWDPQFLLAFAQAFTVPEQIRDLGLELRLARTPEAVRALGAWEIRDVTDKINDELNKRGRPSVKDRQHETDIAVFRTMLGADFPTLVKQPAFTIKAFGELLANIREMPPGPARSDIIEHLKTFCNRYLDYMTPDALAALELSTEIEPDEHAGPTVPEIVGIMNGIWGKPGLGRVFFEQHLQRKDGVAALRGLVDDYRMMVKRGSIQRKQDIATIIISSTVLDRSINRYISA
;
A
#
# COMPACT_ATOMS: atom_id res chain seq x y z
N MET A 1 -48.16 83.30 5.28
CA MET A 1 -46.91 82.59 5.67
C MET A 1 -46.66 81.47 4.67
N ALA A 2 -45.47 81.48 4.07
CA ALA A 2 -45.08 80.68 2.91
C ALA A 2 -44.99 79.18 3.22
N LYS A 3 -45.42 78.33 2.26
CA LYS A 3 -45.05 76.92 2.18
C LYS A 3 -44.19 76.71 0.91
N PRO A 4 -43.04 76.03 0.99
CA PRO A 4 -42.17 75.84 -0.17
C PRO A 4 -42.67 74.74 -1.10
N ALA A 5 -42.36 74.91 -2.38
CA ALA A 5 -42.63 73.96 -3.45
C ALA A 5 -41.83 72.66 -3.28
N ALA A 6 -42.52 71.52 -3.32
CA ALA A 6 -41.89 70.21 -3.40
C ALA A 6 -41.52 69.90 -4.86
N GLN A 7 -40.22 69.84 -5.14
CA GLN A 7 -39.66 69.34 -6.40
C GLN A 7 -39.95 67.83 -6.55
N LYS A 8 -40.47 67.43 -7.71
CA LYS A 8 -40.58 66.02 -8.12
C LYS A 8 -39.18 65.40 -8.25
N PRO A 9 -38.92 64.19 -7.74
CA PRO A 9 -37.69 63.48 -8.03
C PRO A 9 -37.68 63.00 -9.50
N ALA A 10 -36.53 63.15 -10.14
CA ALA A 10 -36.24 62.70 -11.49
C ALA A 10 -36.43 61.17 -11.66
N PRO A 11 -36.76 60.69 -12.87
CA PRO A 11 -36.93 59.26 -13.14
C PRO A 11 -35.61 58.52 -12.91
N LYS A 12 -35.69 57.36 -12.23
CA LYS A 12 -34.57 56.45 -12.06
C LYS A 12 -34.01 56.03 -13.43
N PRO A 13 -32.68 55.99 -13.61
CA PRO A 13 -32.09 55.50 -14.85
C PRO A 13 -32.43 54.02 -15.03
N GLU A 14 -32.84 53.66 -16.25
CA GLU A 14 -33.03 52.28 -16.68
C GLU A 14 -31.76 51.48 -16.42
N ALA A 15 -31.92 50.38 -15.68
CA ALA A 15 -30.84 49.44 -15.44
C ALA A 15 -30.42 48.83 -16.78
N GLU A 16 -29.20 49.15 -17.21
CA GLU A 16 -28.52 48.51 -18.32
C GLU A 16 -28.60 46.98 -18.18
N LYS A 17 -29.23 46.35 -19.16
CA LYS A 17 -29.24 44.88 -19.31
C LYS A 17 -27.80 44.42 -19.51
N LYS A 18 -27.22 43.81 -18.47
CA LYS A 18 -25.98 43.03 -18.58
C LYS A 18 -26.10 42.05 -19.76
N PRO A 19 -25.07 41.93 -20.62
CA PRO A 19 -25.10 41.02 -21.76
C PRO A 19 -25.35 39.59 -21.28
N GLY A 20 -26.36 38.96 -21.87
CA GLY A 20 -26.93 37.71 -21.38
C GLY A 20 -25.90 36.59 -21.32
N ARG A 21 -25.65 36.07 -20.10
CA ARG A 21 -25.05 34.74 -19.93
C ARG A 21 -25.97 33.73 -20.62
N THR A 22 -25.49 33.11 -21.70
CA THR A 22 -26.24 32.10 -22.45
C THR A 22 -26.52 30.90 -21.56
N LYS A 23 -27.73 30.85 -21.01
CA LYS A 23 -28.19 29.80 -20.10
C LYS A 23 -28.88 28.69 -20.88
N LEU A 24 -28.39 27.46 -20.75
CA LEU A 24 -29.02 26.29 -21.36
C LEU A 24 -30.15 25.78 -20.46
N VAL A 25 -31.38 25.68 -20.99
CA VAL A 25 -32.54 25.16 -20.24
C VAL A 25 -32.93 23.80 -20.78
N ILE A 26 -32.91 22.77 -19.92
CA ILE A 26 -33.25 21.40 -20.26
C ILE A 26 -34.68 21.10 -19.80
N ARG A 27 -35.59 21.04 -20.78
CA ARG A 27 -37.03 20.83 -20.63
C ARG A 27 -37.41 19.36 -20.83
N VAL A 28 -38.65 19.03 -20.49
CA VAL A 28 -39.23 17.69 -20.65
C VAL A 28 -39.08 17.16 -22.09
N GLN A 29 -39.25 18.04 -23.09
CA GLN A 29 -39.19 17.71 -24.53
C GLN A 29 -37.78 17.36 -25.01
N ASP A 30 -36.73 17.67 -24.24
CA ASP A 30 -35.34 17.44 -24.66
C ASP A 30 -34.94 15.97 -24.64
N GLY A 31 -35.65 15.12 -23.90
CA GLY A 31 -35.48 13.66 -23.96
C GLY A 31 -36.40 12.93 -24.94
N ASP A 32 -37.33 13.63 -25.61
CA ASP A 32 -38.24 13.02 -26.58
C ASP A 32 -37.48 12.63 -27.88
N SER A 33 -37.94 11.58 -28.57
CA SER A 33 -37.49 11.27 -29.93
C SER A 33 -38.08 12.26 -30.93
N ASP A 34 -37.46 12.38 -32.11
CA ASP A 34 -37.95 13.27 -33.16
C ASP A 34 -39.38 12.94 -33.58
N LEU A 35 -39.72 11.65 -33.61
CA LEU A 35 -41.08 11.16 -33.88
C LEU A 35 -42.12 11.65 -32.84
N VAL A 36 -41.75 11.72 -31.56
CA VAL A 36 -42.64 12.23 -30.48
C VAL A 36 -42.77 13.76 -30.52
N ARG A 37 -41.78 14.47 -31.08
CA ARG A 37 -41.84 15.94 -31.24
C ARG A 37 -42.73 16.39 -32.39
N VAL A 38 -42.83 15.58 -33.44
CA VAL A 38 -43.62 15.88 -34.65
C VAL A 38 -45.09 15.52 -34.46
N LEU A 39 -45.43 14.70 -33.46
CA LEU A 39 -46.82 14.34 -33.17
C LEU A 39 -47.62 15.55 -32.61
N PRO A 40 -48.87 15.74 -33.06
CA PRO A 40 -49.73 16.83 -32.60
C PRO A 40 -49.93 16.79 -31.07
N PHE A 41 -50.19 17.97 -30.48
CA PHE A 41 -50.31 18.24 -29.04
C PHE A 41 -51.41 17.38 -28.36
N GLY A 42 -51.14 16.10 -28.13
CA GLY A 42 -52.06 15.14 -27.52
C GLY A 42 -51.52 13.71 -27.54
N LEU A 43 -50.97 13.27 -28.68
CA LEU A 43 -50.47 11.90 -28.86
C LEU A 43 -49.04 11.69 -28.32
N GLY A 44 -48.27 12.76 -28.12
CA GLY A 44 -46.93 12.67 -27.52
C GLY A 44 -46.92 12.28 -26.04
N ARG A 45 -47.98 12.61 -25.27
CA ARG A 45 -48.11 12.29 -23.83
C ARG A 45 -48.13 10.78 -23.52
N PRO A 46 -48.96 9.95 -24.19
CA PRO A 46 -48.99 8.51 -23.94
C PRO A 46 -47.69 7.79 -24.36
N LEU A 47 -47.05 8.21 -25.45
CA LEU A 47 -45.74 7.66 -25.85
C LEU A 47 -44.63 8.03 -24.86
N ARG A 48 -44.66 9.25 -24.31
CA ARG A 48 -43.77 9.65 -23.21
C ARG A 48 -44.00 8.79 -21.97
N SER A 49 -45.25 8.56 -21.56
CA SER A 49 -45.53 7.76 -20.35
C SER A 49 -45.07 6.31 -20.51
N LEU A 50 -45.22 5.73 -21.71
CA LEU A 50 -44.69 4.39 -22.04
C LEU A 50 -43.15 4.32 -21.93
N SER A 51 -42.43 5.30 -22.49
CA SER A 51 -40.96 5.35 -22.40
C SER A 51 -40.44 5.55 -20.97
N LEU A 52 -41.25 6.12 -20.07
CA LEU A 52 -40.89 6.34 -18.68
C LEU A 52 -41.19 5.12 -17.79
N ARG A 53 -42.04 4.18 -18.24
CA ARG A 53 -42.36 2.96 -17.49
C ARG A 53 -41.16 2.02 -17.40
N SER A 54 -40.39 1.86 -18.47
CA SER A 54 -39.22 0.97 -18.48
C SER A 54 -37.92 1.70 -18.12
N GLN A 55 -36.97 0.99 -17.51
CA GLN A 55 -35.63 1.52 -17.22
C GLN A 55 -34.86 1.84 -18.51
N GLY A 56 -34.95 0.97 -19.52
CA GLY A 56 -34.34 1.19 -20.83
C GLY A 56 -34.87 2.45 -21.53
N GLY A 57 -36.18 2.71 -21.46
CA GLY A 57 -36.76 3.91 -22.03
C GLY A 57 -36.28 5.20 -21.34
N ARG A 58 -36.17 5.19 -20.00
CA ARG A 58 -35.59 6.30 -19.22
C ARG A 58 -34.13 6.59 -19.60
N GLN A 59 -33.31 5.55 -19.77
CA GLN A 59 -31.91 5.69 -20.22
C GLN A 59 -31.79 6.23 -21.65
N THR A 60 -32.64 5.78 -22.57
CA THR A 60 -32.66 6.30 -23.95
C THR A 60 -33.01 7.79 -23.97
N ARG A 61 -33.98 8.22 -23.15
CA ARG A 61 -34.31 9.65 -22.99
C ARG A 61 -33.16 10.44 -22.39
N LEU A 62 -32.47 9.89 -21.38
CA LEU A 62 -31.27 10.50 -20.79
C LEU A 62 -30.20 10.74 -21.87
N HIS A 63 -29.90 9.73 -22.69
CA HIS A 63 -28.90 9.86 -23.74
C HIS A 63 -29.23 10.98 -24.75
N ARG A 64 -30.51 11.13 -25.13
CA ARG A 64 -30.96 12.24 -26.00
C ARG A 64 -30.82 13.61 -25.34
N ALA A 65 -31.17 13.72 -24.05
CA ALA A 65 -30.99 14.95 -23.30
C ALA A 65 -29.50 15.32 -23.20
N VAL A 66 -28.63 14.36 -22.90
CA VAL A 66 -27.18 14.56 -22.84
C VAL A 66 -26.60 14.93 -24.20
N LYS A 67 -27.09 14.36 -25.31
CA LYS A 67 -26.69 14.78 -26.68
C LYS A 67 -26.92 16.27 -26.95
N LYS A 68 -27.90 16.90 -26.31
CA LYS A 68 -28.12 18.35 -26.38
C LYS A 68 -27.24 19.15 -25.42
N ILE A 69 -26.98 18.61 -24.24
CA ILE A 69 -26.16 19.27 -23.21
C ILE A 69 -24.68 19.26 -23.59
N TYR A 70 -24.21 18.17 -24.18
CA TYR A 70 -22.79 17.90 -24.39
C TYR A 70 -22.02 18.98 -25.19
N PRO A 71 -22.53 19.50 -26.33
CA PRO A 71 -21.83 20.59 -27.05
C PRO A 71 -21.69 21.87 -26.23
N PHE A 72 -22.61 22.14 -25.31
CA PHE A 72 -22.50 23.28 -24.39
C PHE A 72 -21.42 23.03 -23.34
N LEU A 73 -21.32 21.81 -22.80
CA LEU A 73 -20.24 21.44 -21.87
C LEU A 73 -18.86 21.54 -22.51
N GLN A 74 -18.71 21.12 -23.78
CA GLN A 74 -17.45 21.27 -24.52
C GLN A 74 -17.02 22.74 -24.64
N LYS A 75 -17.95 23.63 -24.96
CA LYS A 75 -17.70 25.08 -25.01
C LYS A 75 -17.30 25.64 -23.65
N LEU A 76 -17.94 25.19 -22.58
CA LEU A 76 -17.60 25.62 -21.21
C LEU A 76 -16.22 25.15 -20.79
N GLU A 77 -15.85 23.90 -21.09
CA GLU A 77 -14.51 23.39 -20.81
C GLU A 77 -13.44 24.18 -21.57
N GLY A 78 -13.63 24.39 -22.88
CA GLY A 78 -12.71 25.16 -23.72
C GLY A 78 -12.54 26.60 -23.27
N ALA A 79 -13.62 27.25 -22.83
CA ALA A 79 -13.57 28.61 -22.30
C ALA A 79 -12.83 28.69 -20.93
N ALA A 80 -12.84 27.62 -20.15
CA ALA A 80 -12.23 27.60 -18.82
C ALA A 80 -10.74 27.20 -18.82
N LEU A 81 -10.33 26.26 -19.68
CA LEU A 81 -9.01 25.63 -19.64
C LEU A 81 -8.12 25.92 -20.87
N GLY A 82 -8.66 26.53 -21.93
CA GLY A 82 -7.95 26.71 -23.20
C GLY A 82 -7.73 25.39 -23.96
N ALA A 83 -7.17 25.45 -25.17
CA ALA A 83 -7.11 24.31 -26.10
C ALA A 83 -6.24 23.13 -25.60
N GLU A 84 -5.18 23.40 -24.83
CA GLU A 84 -4.26 22.36 -24.33
C GLU A 84 -4.80 21.63 -23.09
N GLY A 85 -5.78 22.21 -22.38
CA GLY A 85 -6.37 21.65 -21.17
C GLY A 85 -7.70 20.92 -21.36
N THR A 86 -8.30 20.96 -22.56
CA THR A 86 -9.60 20.31 -22.82
C THR A 86 -9.46 18.82 -23.04
N LEU A 87 -10.28 18.03 -22.34
CA LEU A 87 -10.35 16.58 -22.53
C LEU A 87 -11.59 16.16 -23.35
N ILE A 88 -12.68 16.93 -23.30
CA ILE A 88 -13.91 16.65 -24.07
C ILE A 88 -14.06 17.53 -25.32
N GLY A 89 -13.31 18.64 -25.43
CA GLY A 89 -13.47 19.68 -26.45
C GLY A 89 -13.56 19.20 -27.91
N ASN A 90 -12.80 18.15 -28.29
CA ASN A 90 -12.75 17.63 -29.66
C ASN A 90 -13.42 16.26 -29.84
N LEU A 91 -13.98 15.67 -28.78
CA LEU A 91 -14.58 14.35 -28.83
C LEU A 91 -16.07 14.44 -29.16
N SER A 92 -16.57 13.63 -30.09
CA SER A 92 -18.02 13.43 -30.21
C SER A 92 -18.57 12.77 -28.94
N LEU A 93 -19.87 12.93 -28.65
CA LEU A 93 -20.47 12.28 -27.48
C LEU A 93 -20.24 10.76 -27.50
N GLU A 94 -20.29 10.11 -28.67
CA GLU A 94 -20.06 8.67 -28.77
C GLU A 94 -18.60 8.28 -28.46
N GLN A 95 -17.64 9.11 -28.85
CA GLN A 95 -16.23 8.93 -28.49
C GLN A 95 -16.01 9.15 -26.99
N ALA A 96 -16.56 10.22 -26.42
CA ALA A 96 -16.47 10.49 -24.99
C ALA A 96 -17.10 9.37 -24.15
N LEU A 97 -18.19 8.76 -24.60
CA LEU A 97 -18.82 7.62 -23.91
C LEU A 97 -18.04 6.30 -24.02
N LYS A 98 -16.90 6.27 -24.71
CA LYS A 98 -15.96 5.14 -24.76
C LYS A 98 -14.68 5.39 -23.94
N ASP A 99 -14.53 6.58 -23.37
CA ASP A 99 -13.39 6.98 -22.54
C ASP A 99 -13.88 7.32 -21.13
N ASP A 100 -13.40 6.58 -20.13
CA ASP A 100 -13.81 6.79 -18.73
C ASP A 100 -13.37 8.15 -18.18
N LYS A 101 -12.23 8.70 -18.62
CA LYS A 101 -11.75 10.03 -18.21
C LYS A 101 -12.63 11.13 -18.83
N ALA A 102 -13.06 10.94 -20.07
CA ALA A 102 -13.99 11.85 -20.73
C ALA A 102 -15.37 11.85 -20.06
N ILE A 103 -15.86 10.68 -19.64
CA ILE A 103 -17.09 10.59 -18.85
C ILE A 103 -16.95 11.33 -17.52
N GLU A 104 -15.89 11.06 -16.75
CA GLU A 104 -15.63 11.75 -15.47
C GLU A 104 -15.58 13.26 -15.65
N ARG A 105 -14.82 13.74 -16.63
CA ARG A 105 -14.68 15.16 -16.96
C ARG A 105 -16.03 15.78 -17.34
N THR A 106 -16.82 15.11 -18.17
CA THR A 106 -18.15 15.57 -18.59
C THR A 106 -19.06 15.79 -17.39
N ILE A 107 -19.08 14.85 -16.43
CA ILE A 107 -19.89 14.98 -15.21
C ILE A 107 -19.40 16.15 -14.36
N LYS A 108 -18.08 16.29 -14.15
CA LYS A 108 -17.51 17.41 -13.38
C LYS A 108 -17.84 18.78 -14.00
N VAL A 109 -17.70 18.93 -15.32
CA VAL A 109 -18.05 20.18 -16.02
C VAL A 109 -19.56 20.44 -15.91
N PHE A 110 -20.40 19.41 -16.01
CA PHE A 110 -21.84 19.54 -15.79
C PHE A 110 -22.19 20.01 -14.38
N GLU A 111 -21.57 19.45 -13.34
CA GLU A 111 -21.81 19.84 -11.95
C GLU A 111 -21.47 21.31 -11.71
N VAL A 112 -20.30 21.76 -12.19
CA VAL A 112 -19.89 23.17 -12.09
C VAL A 112 -20.86 24.06 -12.88
N ALA A 113 -21.22 23.68 -14.10
CA ALA A 113 -22.15 24.44 -14.93
C ALA A 113 -23.55 24.53 -14.30
N TRP A 114 -24.00 23.47 -13.63
CA TRP A 114 -25.28 23.46 -12.93
C TRP A 114 -25.24 24.33 -11.67
N GLN A 115 -24.17 24.24 -10.87
CA GLN A 115 -23.94 25.09 -9.69
C GLN A 115 -23.89 26.58 -10.03
N LEU A 116 -23.27 26.94 -11.16
CA LEU A 116 -23.17 28.32 -11.65
C LEU A 116 -24.44 28.81 -12.38
N ASP A 117 -25.51 28.01 -12.39
CA ASP A 117 -26.77 28.29 -13.08
C ASP A 117 -26.64 28.53 -14.60
N LEU A 118 -25.58 27.98 -15.22
CA LEU A 118 -25.40 27.96 -16.67
C LEU A 118 -26.29 26.89 -17.33
N ILE A 119 -26.64 25.84 -16.57
CA ILE A 119 -27.60 24.80 -16.95
C ILE A 119 -28.78 24.83 -15.97
N ALA A 120 -30.00 24.97 -16.49
CA ALA A 120 -31.23 24.83 -15.73
C ALA A 120 -31.96 23.54 -16.10
N LEU A 121 -31.99 22.60 -15.15
CA LEU A 121 -32.79 21.37 -15.26
C LEU A 121 -34.23 21.65 -14.84
N ILE A 122 -35.20 21.18 -15.63
CA ILE A 122 -36.63 21.33 -15.35
C ILE A 122 -37.22 19.98 -14.92
N ALA A 123 -37.89 19.96 -13.77
CA ALA A 123 -38.62 18.78 -13.28
C ALA A 123 -39.96 18.60 -14.01
N PRO A 124 -40.63 17.43 -13.91
CA PRO A 124 -41.87 17.14 -14.65
C PRO A 124 -42.99 18.18 -14.46
N HIS A 125 -43.07 18.80 -13.28
CA HIS A 125 -44.03 19.86 -12.94
C HIS A 125 -43.65 21.26 -13.45
N GLY A 126 -42.59 21.39 -14.26
CA GLY A 126 -42.17 22.67 -14.85
C GLY A 126 -41.27 23.55 -13.98
N LYS A 127 -41.15 23.29 -12.66
CA LYS A 127 -40.20 24.04 -11.81
C LYS A 127 -38.75 23.64 -12.08
N LYS A 128 -37.85 24.63 -11.93
CA LYS A 128 -36.40 24.45 -11.99
C LYS A 128 -35.91 23.63 -10.79
N ILE A 129 -34.99 22.71 -11.05
CA ILE A 129 -34.28 21.96 -10.02
C ILE A 129 -33.08 22.80 -9.57
N SER A 130 -33.09 23.19 -8.29
CA SER A 130 -31.95 23.90 -7.68
C SER A 130 -30.71 22.99 -7.64
N PRO A 131 -29.50 23.55 -7.82
CA PRO A 131 -28.26 22.82 -7.58
C PRO A 131 -28.26 22.15 -6.20
N GLY A 132 -27.66 20.96 -6.11
CA GLY A 132 -27.62 20.16 -4.87
C GLY A 132 -28.89 19.33 -4.60
N LYS A 133 -30.03 19.61 -5.25
CA LYS A 133 -31.24 18.76 -5.13
C LYS A 133 -31.18 17.52 -6.03
N ARG A 134 -30.17 16.67 -5.82
CA ARG A 134 -29.90 15.50 -6.66
C ARG A 134 -30.99 14.42 -6.64
N ALA A 135 -31.80 14.36 -5.58
CA ALA A 135 -32.92 13.42 -5.44
C ALA A 135 -34.17 13.78 -6.28
N VAL A 136 -34.19 14.95 -6.94
CA VAL A 136 -35.35 15.39 -7.72
C VAL A 136 -35.30 14.80 -9.13
N VAL A 137 -36.44 14.32 -9.62
CA VAL A 137 -36.60 13.77 -10.96
C VAL A 137 -36.49 14.87 -12.01
N ALA A 138 -35.59 14.68 -12.99
CA ALA A 138 -35.48 15.53 -14.17
C ALA A 138 -36.56 15.16 -15.19
N GLY A 139 -37.31 16.16 -15.66
CA GLY A 139 -38.42 15.96 -16.58
C GLY A 139 -38.01 15.40 -17.94
N ALA A 140 -36.78 15.68 -18.38
CA ALA A 140 -36.26 15.22 -19.67
C ALA A 140 -36.14 13.68 -19.75
N CYS A 141 -35.71 13.03 -18.68
CA CYS A 141 -35.40 11.59 -18.68
C CYS A 141 -36.21 10.75 -17.68
N GLY A 142 -36.87 11.38 -16.70
CA GLY A 142 -37.62 10.67 -15.65
C GLY A 142 -36.76 9.93 -14.63
N LEU A 143 -35.46 10.23 -14.59
CA LEU A 143 -34.53 9.80 -13.54
C LEU A 143 -34.26 10.97 -12.59
N THR A 144 -33.91 10.68 -11.35
CA THR A 144 -33.30 11.70 -10.49
C THR A 144 -31.96 12.13 -11.05
N VAL A 145 -31.48 13.32 -10.70
CA VAL A 145 -30.16 13.78 -11.16
C VAL A 145 -29.07 12.80 -10.69
N ALA A 146 -29.15 12.32 -9.44
CA ALA A 146 -28.26 11.27 -8.93
C ALA A 146 -28.31 9.99 -9.78
N GLN A 147 -29.50 9.52 -10.16
CA GLN A 147 -29.63 8.33 -11.01
C GLN A 147 -29.08 8.55 -12.42
N ALA A 148 -29.23 9.76 -12.97
CA ALA A 148 -28.67 10.12 -14.27
C ALA A 148 -27.13 10.13 -14.23
N GLU A 149 -26.54 10.73 -13.21
CA GLU A 149 -25.09 10.68 -12.95
C GLU A 149 -24.62 9.21 -12.81
N GLN A 150 -25.34 8.41 -12.03
CA GLN A 150 -25.01 7.01 -11.78
C GLN A 150 -24.94 6.16 -13.05
N VAL A 151 -25.80 6.40 -14.04
CA VAL A 151 -25.75 5.68 -15.33
C VAL A 151 -24.40 5.87 -16.02
N TYR A 152 -23.84 7.07 -15.96
CA TYR A 152 -22.56 7.37 -16.57
C TYR A 152 -21.38 6.95 -15.70
N ILE A 153 -21.49 7.07 -14.37
CA ILE A 153 -20.48 6.54 -13.44
C ILE A 153 -20.35 5.02 -13.60
N ASP A 154 -21.47 4.28 -13.59
CA ASP A 154 -21.48 2.82 -13.83
C ASP A 154 -20.85 2.47 -15.18
N ARG A 155 -21.04 3.31 -16.20
CA ARG A 155 -20.41 3.12 -17.51
C ARG A 155 -18.90 3.37 -17.46
N ALA A 156 -18.44 4.43 -16.80
CA ALA A 156 -17.02 4.71 -16.60
C ALA A 156 -16.34 3.57 -15.83
N ILE A 157 -16.96 3.07 -14.76
CA ILE A 157 -16.46 1.92 -13.99
C ILE A 157 -16.32 0.67 -14.88
N ARG A 158 -17.32 0.38 -15.74
CA ARG A 158 -17.23 -0.75 -16.68
C ARG A 158 -16.11 -0.59 -17.71
N LEU A 159 -15.80 0.64 -18.13
CA LEU A 159 -14.68 0.92 -19.03
C LEU A 159 -13.34 0.74 -18.31
N ILE A 160 -13.22 1.27 -17.09
CA ILE A 160 -12.03 1.12 -16.22
C ILE A 160 -11.68 -0.37 -16.02
N PHE A 161 -12.68 -1.20 -15.72
CA PHE A 161 -12.50 -2.63 -15.48
C PHE A 161 -12.74 -3.51 -16.71
N ALA A 162 -12.72 -2.95 -17.93
CA ALA A 162 -13.01 -3.71 -19.14
C ALA A 162 -12.07 -4.92 -19.33
N ALA A 163 -10.80 -4.76 -18.95
CA ALA A 163 -9.78 -5.81 -18.97
C ALA A 163 -9.80 -6.73 -17.72
N ASN A 164 -10.54 -6.36 -16.66
CA ASN A 164 -10.53 -7.05 -15.37
C ASN A 164 -11.94 -7.11 -14.77
N LYS A 165 -12.86 -7.77 -15.48
CA LYS A 165 -14.29 -7.84 -15.11
C LYS A 165 -14.53 -8.57 -13.78
N GLU A 166 -13.65 -9.51 -13.43
CA GLU A 166 -13.73 -10.24 -12.17
C GLU A 166 -13.49 -9.33 -10.97
N ALA A 167 -12.51 -8.42 -11.05
CA ALA A 167 -12.26 -7.46 -9.99
C ALA A 167 -13.45 -6.52 -9.78
N LEU A 168 -14.10 -6.08 -10.88
CA LEU A 168 -15.34 -5.29 -10.80
C LEU A 168 -16.43 -6.01 -10.00
N ALA A 169 -16.62 -7.31 -10.19
CA ALA A 169 -17.60 -8.09 -9.45
C ALA A 169 -17.31 -8.16 -7.94
N ARG A 170 -16.06 -7.89 -7.53
CA ARG A 170 -15.64 -7.86 -6.12
C ARG A 170 -15.79 -6.49 -5.46
N LEU A 171 -16.02 -5.42 -6.20
CA LEU A 171 -16.17 -4.08 -5.61
C LEU A 171 -17.50 -3.92 -4.85
N PRO A 172 -17.50 -3.19 -3.72
CA PRO A 172 -18.73 -2.87 -3.00
C PRO A 172 -19.51 -1.73 -3.69
N GLY A 173 -20.74 -1.51 -3.21
CA GLY A 173 -21.59 -0.42 -3.70
C GLY A 173 -20.98 0.97 -3.51
N GLU A 174 -20.15 1.19 -2.48
CA GLU A 174 -19.50 2.49 -2.24
C GLU A 174 -18.50 2.89 -3.33
N ALA A 175 -18.03 1.94 -4.15
CA ALA A 175 -17.19 2.21 -5.32
C ALA A 175 -17.91 2.96 -6.45
N ARG A 176 -19.19 3.32 -6.26
CA ARG A 176 -20.02 3.95 -7.28
C ARG A 176 -20.05 5.48 -7.22
N ALA A 177 -19.15 6.10 -6.46
CA ALA A 177 -19.00 7.55 -6.38
C ALA A 177 -18.11 8.12 -7.52
N LEU A 178 -18.41 9.34 -7.98
CA LEU A 178 -17.61 10.03 -9.01
C LEU A 178 -16.15 10.22 -8.56
N ASP A 179 -15.94 10.59 -7.30
CA ASP A 179 -14.61 10.85 -6.74
C ASP A 179 -13.77 9.58 -6.57
N ALA A 180 -14.40 8.40 -6.57
CA ALA A 180 -13.70 7.13 -6.51
C ALA A 180 -13.05 6.74 -7.86
N LEU A 181 -13.50 7.30 -9.00
CA LEU A 181 -13.07 6.89 -10.33
C LEU A 181 -11.52 6.90 -10.52
N PRO A 182 -10.77 7.93 -10.09
CA PRO A 182 -9.31 7.91 -10.19
C PRO A 182 -8.65 6.75 -9.42
N ARG A 183 -9.16 6.41 -8.23
CA ARG A 183 -8.63 5.30 -7.42
C ARG A 183 -9.01 3.95 -8.01
N LEU A 184 -10.21 3.86 -8.58
CA LEU A 184 -10.65 2.66 -9.30
C LEU A 184 -9.79 2.35 -10.52
N ARG A 185 -9.22 3.36 -11.21
CA ARG A 185 -8.25 3.12 -12.28
C ARG A 185 -6.99 2.42 -11.79
N ILE A 186 -6.52 2.77 -10.60
CA ILE A 186 -5.37 2.10 -9.96
C ILE A 186 -5.76 0.66 -9.59
N LEU A 187 -6.88 0.50 -8.87
CA LEU A 187 -7.35 -0.82 -8.43
C LEU A 187 -7.74 -1.76 -9.58
N ALA A 188 -8.05 -1.24 -10.77
CA ALA A 188 -8.31 -2.05 -11.95
C ALA A 188 -7.11 -2.90 -12.39
N GLY A 189 -5.89 -2.49 -12.05
CA GLY A 189 -4.67 -3.27 -12.25
C GLY A 189 -4.49 -4.42 -11.25
N MET A 190 -5.26 -4.46 -10.16
CA MET A 190 -5.11 -5.46 -9.11
C MET A 190 -5.71 -6.81 -9.50
N ASN A 191 -5.09 -7.91 -9.06
CA ASN A 191 -5.66 -9.24 -9.18
C ASN A 191 -7.04 -9.33 -8.47
N ALA A 192 -8.04 -9.89 -9.14
CA ALA A 192 -9.41 -9.96 -8.64
C ALA A 192 -9.57 -10.76 -7.34
N LEU A 193 -8.81 -11.84 -7.18
CA LEU A 193 -8.81 -12.63 -5.95
C LEU A 193 -8.18 -11.84 -4.79
N ALA A 194 -7.08 -11.13 -5.06
CA ALA A 194 -6.44 -10.29 -4.05
C ALA A 194 -7.36 -9.15 -3.58
N LEU A 195 -8.05 -8.49 -4.53
CA LEU A 195 -9.05 -7.48 -4.21
C LEU A 195 -10.21 -8.06 -3.37
N GLY A 196 -10.64 -9.28 -3.68
CA GLY A 196 -11.64 -10.01 -2.91
C GLY A 196 -11.20 -10.28 -1.46
N GLU A 197 -9.98 -10.78 -1.27
CA GLU A 197 -9.39 -11.03 0.05
C GLU A 197 -9.26 -9.72 0.83
N LEU A 198 -8.70 -8.66 0.23
CA LEU A 198 -8.58 -7.36 0.87
C LEU A 198 -9.93 -6.79 1.29
N ARG A 199 -10.96 -6.89 0.43
CA ARG A 199 -12.31 -6.45 0.80
C ARG A 199 -12.83 -7.20 2.02
N VAL A 200 -12.65 -8.52 2.08
CA VAL A 200 -13.09 -9.32 3.22
C VAL A 200 -12.35 -8.90 4.49
N LYS A 201 -11.02 -8.69 4.42
CA LYS A 201 -10.21 -8.35 5.60
C LYS A 201 -10.39 -6.90 6.06
N LEU A 202 -10.58 -5.95 5.15
CA LEU A 202 -10.83 -4.55 5.48
C LEU A 202 -12.28 -4.28 5.90
N GLY A 203 -13.23 -5.13 5.48
CA GLY A 203 -14.64 -5.01 5.83
C GLY A 203 -15.20 -3.63 5.47
N SER A 204 -15.81 -2.95 6.46
CA SER A 204 -16.36 -1.60 6.28
C SER A 204 -15.30 -0.53 5.99
N ARG A 205 -14.02 -0.77 6.31
CA ARG A 205 -12.93 0.17 6.03
C ARG A 205 -12.49 0.15 4.58
N PHE A 206 -12.93 -0.82 3.77
CA PHE A 206 -12.59 -0.84 2.34
C PHE A 206 -13.01 0.45 1.64
N GLY A 207 -14.15 1.06 2.01
CA GLY A 207 -14.57 2.34 1.44
C GLY A 207 -13.55 3.49 1.64
N GLN A 208 -12.72 3.42 2.68
CA GLN A 208 -11.72 4.45 2.98
C GLN A 208 -10.64 4.54 1.90
N ILE A 209 -10.23 3.39 1.33
CA ILE A 209 -9.19 3.37 0.28
C ILE A 209 -9.65 4.06 -1.00
N LEU A 210 -10.97 4.15 -1.22
CA LEU A 210 -11.58 4.79 -2.38
C LEU A 210 -11.75 6.30 -2.23
N THR A 211 -11.41 6.86 -1.06
CA THR A 211 -11.53 8.29 -0.80
C THR A 211 -10.35 9.07 -1.37
N ASN A 212 -10.52 10.40 -1.46
CA ASN A 212 -9.45 11.30 -1.88
C ASN A 212 -8.35 11.48 -0.82
N GLN A 213 -8.54 10.96 0.40
CA GLN A 213 -7.56 11.05 1.48
C GLN A 213 -6.46 9.99 1.38
N THR A 214 -6.71 8.91 0.65
CA THR A 214 -5.72 7.85 0.43
C THR A 214 -4.64 8.32 -0.54
N ASP A 215 -3.39 8.06 -0.16
CA ASP A 215 -2.21 8.26 -0.98
C ASP A 215 -2.25 7.37 -2.26
N PRO A 216 -2.16 7.96 -3.47
CA PRO A 216 -2.04 7.20 -4.71
C PRO A 216 -0.86 6.23 -4.74
N ASP A 217 0.28 6.57 -4.12
CA ASP A 217 1.46 5.70 -4.13
C ASP A 217 1.23 4.45 -3.28
N TRP A 218 0.55 4.59 -2.14
CA TRP A 218 0.07 3.46 -1.35
C TRP A 218 -0.87 2.55 -2.15
N LEU A 219 -1.84 3.14 -2.87
CA LEU A 219 -2.76 2.36 -3.71
C LEU A 219 -2.02 1.63 -4.83
N ASN A 220 -1.03 2.27 -5.46
CA ASN A 220 -0.19 1.63 -6.47
C ASN A 220 0.58 0.45 -5.86
N ALA A 221 1.20 0.60 -4.69
CA ALA A 221 1.87 -0.49 -3.98
C ALA A 221 0.92 -1.64 -3.66
N LEU A 222 -0.31 -1.34 -3.24
CA LEU A 222 -1.34 -2.33 -2.94
C LEU A 222 -1.68 -3.23 -4.15
N THR A 223 -1.59 -2.71 -5.38
CA THR A 223 -1.88 -3.53 -6.59
C THR A 223 -0.92 -4.70 -6.78
N TYR A 224 0.28 -4.65 -6.18
CA TYR A 224 1.25 -5.74 -6.21
C TYR A 224 0.94 -6.86 -5.21
N VAL A 225 0.06 -6.61 -4.25
CA VAL A 225 -0.31 -7.60 -3.24
C VAL A 225 -1.09 -8.74 -3.89
N LYS A 226 -0.60 -9.97 -3.72
CA LYS A 226 -1.20 -11.19 -4.23
C LYS A 226 -2.25 -11.74 -3.25
N ALA A 227 -3.17 -12.55 -3.77
CA ALA A 227 -4.27 -13.10 -2.98
C ALA A 227 -3.80 -13.93 -1.77
N PHE A 228 -2.75 -14.74 -1.93
CA PHE A 228 -2.21 -15.52 -0.82
C PHE A 228 -1.59 -14.63 0.27
N GLN A 229 -1.01 -13.48 -0.09
CA GLN A 229 -0.41 -12.55 0.86
C GLN A 229 -1.50 -11.86 1.68
N ALA A 230 -2.55 -11.34 1.01
CA ALA A 230 -3.70 -10.75 1.69
C ALA A 230 -4.40 -11.76 2.62
N ARG A 231 -4.54 -13.02 2.19
CA ARG A 231 -5.08 -14.10 3.01
C ARG A 231 -4.19 -14.39 4.23
N ALA A 232 -2.89 -14.61 4.01
CA ALA A 232 -1.93 -14.92 5.07
C ALA A 232 -1.83 -13.78 6.10
N LEU A 233 -1.84 -12.51 5.67
CA LEU A 233 -1.93 -11.37 6.57
C LEU A 233 -3.18 -11.44 7.44
N GLY A 234 -4.32 -11.73 6.83
CA GLY A 234 -5.57 -11.87 7.58
C GLY A 234 -5.60 -13.07 8.52
N ASP A 235 -4.90 -14.16 8.22
CA ASP A 235 -4.80 -15.33 9.08
C ASP A 235 -3.89 -15.04 10.29
N VAL A 236 -2.80 -14.29 10.08
CA VAL A 236 -1.81 -13.96 11.10
C VAL A 236 -2.25 -12.81 12.01
N PHE A 237 -2.73 -11.72 11.41
CA PHE A 237 -3.07 -10.49 12.14
C PHE A 237 -4.52 -10.44 12.61
N GLY A 238 -5.40 -11.29 12.04
CA GLY A 238 -6.82 -11.29 12.35
C GLY A 238 -7.45 -9.90 12.16
N PRO A 239 -8.15 -9.33 13.16
CA PRO A 239 -8.73 -7.99 13.08
C PRO A 239 -7.70 -6.88 12.82
N ALA A 240 -6.46 -7.09 13.23
CA ALA A 240 -5.39 -6.13 13.09
C ALA A 240 -4.80 -6.09 11.67
N ALA A 241 -5.27 -6.94 10.75
CA ALA A 241 -4.90 -6.86 9.33
C ALA A 241 -5.30 -5.51 8.69
N THR A 242 -6.21 -4.76 9.32
CA THR A 242 -6.56 -3.38 8.92
C THR A 242 -5.41 -2.38 9.07
N GLU A 243 -4.36 -2.71 9.83
CA GLU A 243 -3.13 -1.90 9.94
C GLU A 243 -2.39 -1.76 8.61
N ILE A 244 -2.67 -2.61 7.62
CA ILE A 244 -2.11 -2.46 6.26
C ILE A 244 -2.41 -1.07 5.66
N LEU A 245 -3.51 -0.44 6.10
CA LEU A 245 -3.89 0.92 5.70
C LEU A 245 -2.92 1.99 6.21
N ASP A 246 -2.17 1.69 7.27
CA ASP A 246 -1.22 2.61 7.91
C ASP A 246 0.23 2.35 7.45
N TRP A 247 0.45 1.36 6.57
CA TRP A 247 1.78 1.03 6.09
C TRP A 247 2.30 2.06 5.11
N ASP A 248 3.59 2.33 5.17
CA ASP A 248 4.29 3.13 4.17
C ASP A 248 4.23 2.44 2.78
N PRO A 249 4.07 3.20 1.67
CA PRO A 249 4.01 2.63 0.32
C PRO A 249 5.23 1.77 -0.05
N GLN A 250 6.45 2.19 0.33
CA GLN A 250 7.67 1.42 0.05
C GLN A 250 7.73 0.15 0.88
N PHE A 251 7.24 0.19 2.12
CA PHE A 251 7.13 -1.00 2.97
C PHE A 251 6.13 -2.00 2.37
N LEU A 252 4.94 -1.55 1.97
CA LEU A 252 3.93 -2.39 1.34
C LEU A 252 4.42 -3.01 0.02
N LEU A 253 5.14 -2.24 -0.78
CA LEU A 253 5.75 -2.73 -2.02
C LEU A 253 6.83 -3.78 -1.74
N ALA A 254 7.72 -3.52 -0.78
CA ALA A 254 8.72 -4.48 -0.35
C ALA A 254 8.08 -5.78 0.15
N PHE A 255 7.03 -5.70 0.97
CA PHE A 255 6.24 -6.85 1.42
C PHE A 255 5.66 -7.65 0.24
N ALA A 256 5.00 -6.96 -0.70
CA ALA A 256 4.36 -7.60 -1.85
C ALA A 256 5.35 -8.29 -2.80
N GLN A 257 6.57 -7.76 -2.91
CA GLN A 257 7.61 -8.29 -3.80
C GLN A 257 8.48 -9.35 -3.14
N ALA A 258 8.81 -9.20 -1.84
CA ALA A 258 9.78 -10.04 -1.16
C ALA A 258 9.17 -11.40 -0.73
N PHE A 259 7.93 -11.43 -0.26
CA PHE A 259 7.31 -12.67 0.19
C PHE A 259 6.61 -13.40 -0.95
N THR A 260 7.15 -14.55 -1.34
CA THR A 260 6.73 -15.28 -2.54
C THR A 260 5.82 -16.47 -2.22
N VAL A 261 5.81 -16.95 -0.98
CA VAL A 261 4.96 -18.06 -0.49
C VAL A 261 4.24 -17.66 0.81
N PRO A 262 3.04 -18.19 1.09
CA PRO A 262 2.28 -17.83 2.30
C PRO A 262 2.97 -18.23 3.61
N GLU A 263 3.82 -19.27 3.59
CA GLU A 263 4.57 -19.75 4.75
C GLU A 263 5.50 -18.67 5.31
N GLN A 264 6.21 -17.90 4.47
CA GLN A 264 7.06 -16.80 4.96
C GLN A 264 6.30 -15.81 5.84
N ILE A 265 5.05 -15.48 5.48
CA ILE A 265 4.20 -14.54 6.23
C ILE A 265 3.70 -15.18 7.53
N ARG A 266 3.30 -16.47 7.47
CA ARG A 266 2.83 -17.22 8.64
C ARG A 266 3.93 -17.47 9.66
N ASP A 267 5.12 -17.81 9.16
CA ASP A 267 6.30 -18.09 9.97
C ASP A 267 6.83 -16.80 10.61
N LEU A 268 6.74 -15.65 9.91
CA LEU A 268 7.03 -14.36 10.52
C LEU A 268 5.98 -13.96 11.54
N GLY A 269 4.71 -14.29 11.33
CA GLY A 269 3.67 -14.00 12.30
C GLY A 269 3.50 -12.50 12.58
N LEU A 270 3.19 -12.16 13.83
CA LEU A 270 3.04 -10.77 14.28
C LEU A 270 4.38 -10.03 14.35
N GLU A 271 5.49 -10.77 14.35
CA GLU A 271 6.84 -10.22 14.36
C GLU A 271 7.16 -9.45 13.08
N LEU A 272 6.41 -9.61 11.99
CA LEU A 272 6.51 -8.76 10.80
C LEU A 272 6.39 -7.26 11.13
N ARG A 273 5.63 -6.90 12.19
CA ARG A 273 5.52 -5.50 12.68
C ARG A 273 6.83 -4.92 13.19
N LEU A 274 7.78 -5.77 13.56
CA LEU A 274 9.06 -5.37 14.12
C LEU A 274 10.07 -4.99 13.04
N ALA A 275 9.83 -5.39 11.78
CA ALA A 275 10.65 -4.95 10.66
C ALA A 275 10.43 -3.44 10.43
N ARG A 276 11.48 -2.64 10.65
CA ARG A 276 11.37 -1.17 10.67
C ARG A 276 11.50 -0.51 9.30
N THR A 277 12.02 -1.22 8.31
CA THR A 277 12.38 -0.65 7.00
C THR A 277 11.97 -1.57 5.85
N PRO A 278 11.71 -1.02 4.65
CA PRO A 278 11.48 -1.82 3.44
C PRO A 278 12.64 -2.77 3.14
N GLU A 279 13.88 -2.35 3.40
CA GLU A 279 15.09 -3.14 3.17
C GLU A 279 15.15 -4.36 4.09
N ALA A 280 14.72 -4.21 5.36
CA ALA A 280 14.63 -5.33 6.29
C ALA A 280 13.61 -6.38 5.82
N VAL A 281 12.46 -5.94 5.30
CA VAL A 281 11.45 -6.84 4.72
C VAL A 281 12.01 -7.60 3.51
N ARG A 282 12.73 -6.91 2.62
CA ARG A 282 13.39 -7.56 1.47
C ARG A 282 14.44 -8.57 1.93
N ALA A 283 15.23 -8.25 2.95
CA ALA A 283 16.23 -9.16 3.50
C ALA A 283 15.59 -10.43 4.09
N LEU A 284 14.49 -10.30 4.85
CA LEU A 284 13.74 -11.45 5.37
C LEU A 284 13.14 -12.30 4.24
N GLY A 285 12.54 -11.66 3.24
CA GLY A 285 11.92 -12.37 2.11
C GLY A 285 12.93 -13.06 1.18
N ALA A 286 14.20 -12.64 1.21
CA ALA A 286 15.28 -13.23 0.45
C ALA A 286 15.91 -14.48 1.10
N TRP A 287 15.54 -14.81 2.34
CA TRP A 287 15.99 -16.05 2.97
C TRP A 287 15.42 -17.29 2.25
N GLU A 288 16.09 -18.43 2.41
CA GLU A 288 15.83 -19.63 1.61
C GLU A 288 14.41 -20.18 1.82
N ILE A 289 13.83 -20.68 0.73
CA ILE A 289 12.53 -21.34 0.68
C ILE A 289 12.75 -22.68 -0.01
N ARG A 290 12.38 -23.78 0.66
CA ARG A 290 12.54 -25.13 0.11
C ARG A 290 11.20 -25.80 -0.06
N ASP A 291 10.94 -26.34 -1.24
CA ASP A 291 9.78 -27.18 -1.48
C ASP A 291 9.99 -28.53 -0.77
N VAL A 292 9.11 -28.83 0.19
CA VAL A 292 9.15 -30.05 1.01
C VAL A 292 7.92 -30.92 0.77
N THR A 293 7.16 -30.66 -0.29
CA THR A 293 5.89 -31.32 -0.60
C THR A 293 6.05 -32.84 -0.67
N ASP A 294 7.06 -33.33 -1.38
CA ASP A 294 7.29 -34.77 -1.55
C ASP A 294 7.67 -35.44 -0.22
N LYS A 295 8.56 -34.80 0.55
CA LYS A 295 8.94 -35.28 1.89
C LYS A 295 7.73 -35.39 2.82
N ILE A 296 6.86 -34.37 2.82
CA ILE A 296 5.63 -34.38 3.62
C ILE A 296 4.68 -35.47 3.14
N ASN A 297 4.52 -35.65 1.83
CA ASN A 297 3.67 -36.68 1.26
C ASN A 297 4.17 -38.08 1.59
N ASP A 298 5.48 -38.32 1.56
CA ASP A 298 6.08 -39.59 1.99
C ASP A 298 5.80 -39.88 3.47
N GLU A 299 5.90 -38.87 4.34
CA GLU A 299 5.56 -39.00 5.77
C GLU A 299 4.06 -39.25 6.00
N LEU A 300 3.19 -38.58 5.27
CA LEU A 300 1.74 -38.79 5.34
C LEU A 300 1.35 -40.18 4.85
N ASN A 301 1.92 -40.64 3.73
CA ASN A 301 1.71 -41.97 3.18
C ASN A 301 2.15 -43.06 4.16
N LYS A 302 3.31 -42.89 4.81
CA LYS A 302 3.76 -43.79 5.90
C LYS A 302 2.80 -43.83 7.09
N ARG A 303 2.07 -42.74 7.35
CA ARG A 303 1.04 -42.64 8.40
C ARG A 303 -0.37 -43.02 7.91
N GLY A 304 -0.52 -43.50 6.67
CA GLY A 304 -1.81 -43.85 6.07
C GLY A 304 -2.75 -42.66 5.85
N ARG A 305 -2.21 -41.45 5.73
CA ARG A 305 -2.97 -40.21 5.50
C ARG A 305 -2.93 -39.80 4.03
N PRO A 306 -3.97 -39.11 3.52
CA PRO A 306 -3.98 -38.65 2.14
C PRO A 306 -2.89 -37.60 1.90
N SER A 307 -2.25 -37.67 0.74
CA SER A 307 -1.25 -36.70 0.29
C SER A 307 -1.86 -35.30 0.13
N VAL A 308 -1.07 -34.28 0.44
CA VAL A 308 -1.40 -32.88 0.18
C VAL A 308 -1.21 -32.58 -1.32
N LYS A 309 -2.17 -31.81 -1.87
CA LYS A 309 -2.15 -31.40 -3.29
C LYS A 309 -1.43 -30.09 -3.51
N ASP A 310 -1.48 -29.20 -2.53
CA ASP A 310 -0.86 -27.88 -2.60
C ASP A 310 0.61 -27.97 -2.18
N ARG A 311 1.48 -27.23 -2.88
CA ARG A 311 2.90 -27.15 -2.53
C ARG A 311 3.08 -26.64 -1.11
N GLN A 312 3.94 -27.31 -0.36
CA GLN A 312 4.31 -26.96 1.00
C GLN A 312 5.77 -26.53 1.03
N HIS A 313 6.05 -25.42 1.70
CA HIS A 313 7.40 -24.89 1.79
C HIS A 313 7.91 -24.86 3.23
N GLU A 314 9.17 -25.23 3.42
CA GLU A 314 9.92 -24.92 4.63
C GLU A 314 10.70 -23.62 4.39
N THR A 315 10.60 -22.67 5.32
CA THR A 315 11.29 -21.38 5.22
C THR A 315 12.36 -21.24 6.30
N ASP A 316 13.39 -20.46 5.99
CA ASP A 316 14.42 -20.06 6.96
C ASP A 316 13.87 -19.28 8.14
N ILE A 317 12.78 -18.55 7.91
CA ILE A 317 12.05 -17.83 8.94
C ILE A 317 11.52 -18.83 9.99
N ALA A 318 10.89 -19.93 9.58
CA ALA A 318 10.43 -20.98 10.49
C ALA A 318 11.58 -21.62 11.26
N VAL A 319 12.68 -21.90 10.56
CA VAL A 319 13.86 -22.52 11.16
C VAL A 319 14.48 -21.59 12.21
N PHE A 320 14.68 -20.30 11.90
CA PHE A 320 15.19 -19.35 12.87
C PHE A 320 14.23 -19.10 14.02
N ARG A 321 12.92 -19.03 13.77
CA ARG A 321 11.91 -18.90 14.83
C ARG A 321 11.97 -20.08 15.79
N THR A 322 12.09 -21.30 15.28
CA THR A 322 12.24 -22.51 16.09
C THR A 322 13.57 -22.54 16.83
N MET A 323 14.65 -22.13 16.16
CA MET A 323 16.00 -22.13 16.72
C MET A 323 16.14 -21.09 17.84
N LEU A 324 15.73 -19.84 17.61
CA LEU A 324 15.92 -18.73 18.55
C LEU A 324 14.78 -18.58 19.57
N GLY A 325 13.60 -19.17 19.31
CA GLY A 325 12.47 -19.12 20.23
C GLY A 325 12.07 -17.69 20.59
N ALA A 326 12.12 -17.35 21.88
CA ALA A 326 11.73 -16.04 22.39
C ALA A 326 12.63 -14.89 21.90
N ASP A 327 13.84 -15.18 21.41
CA ASP A 327 14.81 -14.17 20.96
C ASP A 327 14.68 -13.84 19.45
N PHE A 328 13.86 -14.60 18.71
CA PHE A 328 13.60 -14.33 17.29
C PHE A 328 13.11 -12.89 17.00
N PRO A 329 12.19 -12.30 17.79
CA PRO A 329 11.79 -10.90 17.63
C PRO A 329 12.95 -9.90 17.68
N THR A 330 14.00 -10.18 18.46
CA THR A 330 15.17 -9.30 18.57
C THR A 330 15.98 -9.28 17.27
N LEU A 331 16.06 -10.41 16.55
CA LEU A 331 16.66 -10.48 15.22
C LEU A 331 15.83 -9.72 14.18
N VAL A 332 14.50 -9.84 14.19
CA VAL A 332 13.62 -9.19 13.20
C VAL A 332 13.65 -7.66 13.28
N LYS A 333 13.96 -7.10 14.46
CA LYS A 333 14.13 -5.64 14.66
C LYS A 333 15.40 -5.07 14.03
N GLN A 334 16.34 -5.93 13.64
CA GLN A 334 17.68 -5.50 13.22
C GLN A 334 17.67 -4.85 11.83
N PRO A 335 18.71 -4.07 11.50
CA PRO A 335 18.90 -3.55 10.15
C PRO A 335 19.02 -4.65 9.09
N ALA A 336 18.74 -4.30 7.84
CA ALA A 336 18.72 -5.23 6.72
C ALA A 336 20.04 -6.01 6.52
N PHE A 337 21.19 -5.37 6.72
CA PHE A 337 22.48 -6.04 6.56
C PHE A 337 22.69 -7.15 7.60
N THR A 338 22.25 -6.94 8.85
CA THR A 338 22.30 -7.95 9.91
C THR A 338 21.36 -9.11 9.59
N ILE A 339 20.12 -8.82 9.21
CA ILE A 339 19.14 -9.85 8.79
C ILE A 339 19.71 -10.68 7.64
N LYS A 340 20.35 -10.04 6.65
CA LYS A 340 20.98 -10.72 5.53
C LYS A 340 22.13 -11.65 5.99
N ALA A 341 23.04 -11.15 6.82
CA ALA A 341 24.15 -11.94 7.35
C ALA A 341 23.66 -13.17 8.13
N PHE A 342 22.57 -13.05 8.89
CA PHE A 342 21.98 -14.20 9.58
C PHE A 342 21.38 -15.22 8.61
N GLY A 343 20.73 -14.78 7.53
CA GLY A 343 20.25 -15.69 6.48
C GLY A 343 21.38 -16.49 5.83
N GLU A 344 22.49 -15.82 5.48
CA GLU A 344 23.69 -16.46 4.94
C GLU A 344 24.32 -17.45 5.93
N LEU A 345 24.42 -17.06 7.21
CA LEU A 345 24.90 -17.95 8.26
C LEU A 345 24.03 -19.22 8.39
N LEU A 346 22.70 -19.09 8.32
CA LEU A 346 21.80 -20.25 8.42
C LEU A 346 21.98 -21.21 7.24
N ALA A 347 22.15 -20.67 6.03
CA ALA A 347 22.44 -21.48 4.85
C ALA A 347 23.70 -22.32 5.09
N ASN A 348 24.78 -21.69 5.58
CA ASN A 348 26.02 -22.37 5.89
C ASN A 348 25.85 -23.43 7.01
N ILE A 349 25.18 -23.09 8.13
CA ILE A 349 24.90 -24.02 9.23
C ILE A 349 24.15 -25.29 8.75
N ARG A 350 23.32 -25.17 7.72
CA ARG A 350 22.54 -26.29 7.18
C ARG A 350 23.37 -27.24 6.34
N GLU A 351 24.36 -26.72 5.61
CA GLU A 351 25.31 -27.52 4.85
C GLU A 351 26.22 -28.34 5.78
N MET A 352 26.32 -27.96 7.05
CA MET A 352 27.04 -28.75 8.05
C MET A 352 26.34 -30.09 8.34
N PRO A 353 27.12 -31.18 8.43
CA PRO A 353 26.60 -32.45 8.90
C PRO A 353 26.03 -32.30 10.32
N PRO A 354 24.93 -33.00 10.67
CA PRO A 354 24.45 -33.04 12.03
C PRO A 354 25.54 -33.52 12.99
N GLY A 355 25.83 -32.75 14.04
CA GLY A 355 26.88 -33.08 14.97
C GLY A 355 27.21 -31.96 15.97
N PRO A 356 28.16 -32.18 16.88
CA PRO A 356 28.49 -31.26 17.96
C PRO A 356 28.87 -29.85 17.46
N ALA A 357 29.67 -29.75 16.39
CA ALA A 357 30.10 -28.47 15.83
C ALA A 357 28.92 -27.60 15.37
N ARG A 358 27.92 -28.22 14.74
CA ARG A 358 26.70 -27.52 14.30
C ARG A 358 25.89 -27.03 15.51
N SER A 359 25.74 -27.87 16.52
CA SER A 359 25.03 -27.52 17.77
C SER A 359 25.72 -26.37 18.51
N ASP A 360 27.05 -26.39 18.54
CA ASP A 360 27.86 -25.37 19.20
C ASP A 360 27.70 -23.99 18.55
N ILE A 361 27.74 -23.90 17.21
CA ILE A 361 27.48 -22.65 16.50
C ILE A 361 26.06 -22.13 16.78
N ILE A 362 25.07 -23.01 16.81
CA ILE A 362 23.68 -22.65 17.15
C ILE A 362 23.58 -22.11 18.58
N GLU A 363 24.29 -22.69 19.54
CA GLU A 363 24.31 -22.23 20.93
C GLU A 363 24.98 -20.86 21.07
N HIS A 364 26.09 -20.64 20.37
CA HIS A 364 26.74 -19.32 20.32
C HIS A 364 25.84 -18.28 19.65
N LEU A 365 25.11 -18.65 18.58
CA LEU A 365 24.17 -17.75 17.92
C LEU A 365 23.02 -17.34 18.85
N LYS A 366 22.45 -18.30 19.58
CA LYS A 366 21.45 -18.02 20.63
C LYS A 366 22.01 -17.08 21.68
N THR A 367 23.22 -17.36 22.16
CA THR A 367 23.90 -16.54 23.17
C THR A 367 24.09 -15.11 22.68
N PHE A 368 24.50 -14.94 21.42
CA PHE A 368 24.66 -13.63 20.80
C PHE A 368 23.34 -12.87 20.71
N CYS A 369 22.28 -13.51 20.19
CA CYS A 369 20.95 -12.91 20.09
C CYS A 369 20.38 -12.51 21.45
N ASN A 370 20.49 -13.40 22.45
CA ASN A 370 19.88 -13.22 23.75
C ASN A 370 20.61 -12.16 24.61
N ARG A 371 21.95 -12.21 24.62
CA ARG A 371 22.74 -11.36 25.54
C ARG A 371 23.21 -10.05 24.94
N TYR A 372 23.47 -10.01 23.64
CA TYR A 372 24.26 -8.92 23.06
C TYR A 372 23.52 -8.12 22.02
N LEU A 373 22.67 -8.76 21.21
CA LEU A 373 22.05 -8.12 20.06
C LEU A 373 21.18 -6.90 20.41
N ASP A 374 20.55 -6.88 21.59
CA ASP A 374 19.76 -5.72 22.05
C ASP A 374 20.62 -4.51 22.44
N TYR A 375 21.91 -4.70 22.78
CA TYR A 375 22.84 -3.61 23.04
C TYR A 375 23.46 -3.05 21.76
N MET A 376 23.18 -3.65 20.61
CA MET A 376 23.90 -3.32 19.39
C MET A 376 23.25 -2.17 18.61
N THR A 377 24.08 -1.17 18.30
CA THR A 377 23.75 -0.20 17.24
C THR A 377 24.07 -0.79 15.86
N PRO A 378 23.50 -0.26 14.77
CA PRO A 378 23.88 -0.66 13.41
C PRO A 378 25.39 -0.56 13.17
N ASP A 379 26.02 0.52 13.65
CA ASP A 379 27.47 0.71 13.48
C ASP A 379 28.29 -0.30 14.31
N ALA A 380 27.80 -0.70 15.49
CA ALA A 380 28.43 -1.75 16.30
C ALA A 380 28.34 -3.13 15.63
N LEU A 381 27.20 -3.48 15.03
CA LEU A 381 27.06 -4.73 14.27
C LEU A 381 27.98 -4.75 13.06
N ALA A 382 28.08 -3.63 12.34
CA ALA A 382 29.03 -3.49 11.24
C ALA A 382 30.49 -3.59 11.72
N ALA A 383 30.81 -3.08 12.92
CA ALA A 383 32.16 -3.15 13.49
C ALA A 383 32.58 -4.57 13.91
N LEU A 384 31.64 -5.46 14.17
CA LEU A 384 31.96 -6.86 14.46
C LEU A 384 32.45 -7.64 13.23
N GLU A 385 32.15 -7.13 12.02
CA GLU A 385 32.54 -7.75 10.75
C GLU A 385 32.26 -9.26 10.71
N LEU A 386 31.07 -9.66 11.17
CA LEU A 386 30.69 -11.07 11.30
C LEU A 386 30.95 -11.83 10.01
N SER A 387 31.82 -12.84 10.09
CA SER A 387 31.97 -13.82 9.02
C SER A 387 30.77 -14.76 9.05
N THR A 388 30.13 -14.93 7.90
CA THR A 388 29.09 -15.93 7.70
C THR A 388 29.69 -17.32 7.40
N GLU A 389 30.98 -17.38 7.05
CA GLU A 389 31.71 -18.63 6.78
C GLU A 389 31.95 -19.44 8.06
N ILE A 390 31.82 -20.77 7.96
CA ILE A 390 32.01 -21.68 9.10
C ILE A 390 33.51 -21.88 9.39
N GLU A 391 34.31 -22.03 8.34
CA GLU A 391 35.76 -22.13 8.39
C GLU A 391 36.37 -20.96 7.61
N PRO A 392 36.36 -19.74 8.18
CA PRO A 392 36.84 -18.56 7.49
C PRO A 392 38.32 -18.65 7.19
N ASP A 393 38.71 -18.10 6.04
CA ASP A 393 40.12 -17.92 5.70
C ASP A 393 40.83 -16.93 6.67
N GLU A 394 42.12 -16.71 6.45
CA GLU A 394 42.94 -15.80 7.27
C GLU A 394 42.54 -14.32 7.14
N HIS A 395 41.69 -14.00 6.16
CA HIS A 395 41.27 -12.66 5.79
C HIS A 395 39.81 -12.38 6.16
N ALA A 396 39.00 -13.40 6.42
CA ALA A 396 37.63 -13.26 6.87
C ALA A 396 37.56 -12.79 8.33
N GLY A 397 36.46 -12.12 8.65
CA GLY A 397 36.18 -11.60 9.98
C GLY A 397 36.01 -12.70 11.03
N PRO A 398 35.72 -12.33 12.29
CA PRO A 398 35.43 -13.30 13.33
C PRO A 398 34.11 -14.04 13.05
N THR A 399 34.11 -15.35 13.28
CA THR A 399 32.92 -16.22 13.30
C THR A 399 32.02 -15.89 14.50
N VAL A 400 30.80 -16.44 14.52
CA VAL A 400 29.87 -16.27 15.65
C VAL A 400 30.47 -16.70 17.00
N PRO A 401 31.11 -17.89 17.14
CA PRO A 401 31.75 -18.24 18.41
C PRO A 401 32.85 -17.26 18.83
N GLU A 402 33.65 -16.78 17.88
CA GLU A 402 34.72 -15.81 18.15
C GLU A 402 34.15 -14.46 18.59
N ILE A 403 33.08 -13.98 17.96
CA ILE A 403 32.37 -12.76 18.39
C ILE A 403 31.83 -12.94 19.80
N VAL A 404 31.18 -14.05 20.11
CA VAL A 404 30.68 -14.31 21.47
C VAL A 404 31.83 -14.34 22.47
N GLY A 405 32.98 -14.92 22.10
CA GLY A 405 34.20 -14.89 22.89
C GLY A 405 34.70 -13.46 23.12
N ILE A 406 34.77 -12.63 22.08
CA ILE A 406 35.14 -11.21 22.17
C ILE A 406 34.23 -10.48 23.15
N MET A 407 32.92 -10.66 22.98
CA MET A 407 31.88 -9.99 23.76
C MET A 407 31.86 -10.44 25.23
N ASN A 408 31.99 -11.75 25.48
CA ASN A 408 32.17 -12.30 26.82
C ASN A 408 33.47 -11.77 27.47
N GLY A 409 34.54 -11.62 26.68
CA GLY A 409 35.81 -11.07 27.14
C GLY A 409 35.68 -9.63 27.62
N ILE A 410 35.04 -8.76 26.82
CA ILE A 410 34.73 -7.37 27.22
C ILE A 410 33.84 -7.35 28.47
N TRP A 411 32.81 -8.19 28.52
CA TRP A 411 31.89 -8.27 29.66
C TRP A 411 32.58 -8.71 30.96
N GLY A 412 33.51 -9.66 30.86
CA GLY A 412 34.29 -10.17 32.01
C GLY A 412 35.47 -9.28 32.39
N LYS A 413 35.85 -8.31 31.57
CA LYS A 413 37.03 -7.50 31.81
C LYS A 413 36.80 -6.49 32.95
N PRO A 414 37.66 -6.47 33.99
CA PRO A 414 37.56 -5.48 35.06
C PRO A 414 37.53 -4.06 34.50
N GLY A 415 36.56 -3.25 34.95
CA GLY A 415 36.41 -1.86 34.52
C GLY A 415 35.52 -1.62 33.29
N LEU A 416 35.16 -2.65 32.50
CA LEU A 416 34.25 -2.49 31.35
C LEU A 416 32.84 -2.99 31.67
N GLY A 417 32.68 -4.31 31.73
CA GLY A 417 31.44 -4.99 32.04
C GLY A 417 30.22 -4.45 31.30
N ARG A 418 29.08 -4.48 31.99
CA ARG A 418 27.77 -4.02 31.49
C ARG A 418 27.76 -2.55 31.06
N VAL A 419 28.53 -1.70 31.74
CA VAL A 419 28.60 -0.25 31.47
C VAL A 419 29.09 0.02 30.05
N PHE A 420 30.05 -0.79 29.56
CA PHE A 420 30.52 -0.67 28.19
C PHE A 420 29.40 -0.86 27.16
N PHE A 421 28.56 -1.88 27.32
CA PHE A 421 27.47 -2.18 26.37
C PHE A 421 26.32 -1.18 26.47
N GLU A 422 25.95 -0.76 27.68
CA GLU A 422 24.82 0.15 27.90
C GLU A 422 25.16 1.61 27.57
N GLN A 423 26.41 2.05 27.78
CA GLN A 423 26.76 3.47 27.69
C GLN A 423 27.77 3.78 26.58
N HIS A 424 28.80 2.96 26.42
CA HIS A 424 29.91 3.26 25.51
C HIS A 424 29.65 2.74 24.10
N LEU A 425 29.12 1.52 23.96
CA LEU A 425 28.82 0.90 22.67
C LEU A 425 27.71 1.62 21.88
N GLN A 426 26.92 2.44 22.58
CA GLN A 426 25.93 3.34 21.97
C GLN A 426 26.55 4.57 21.30
N ARG A 427 27.86 4.82 21.50
CA ARG A 427 28.56 6.01 21.03
C ARG A 427 29.62 5.66 19.99
N LYS A 428 29.93 6.62 19.11
CA LYS A 428 30.91 6.43 18.02
C LYS A 428 32.29 6.01 18.50
N ASP A 429 32.72 6.53 19.64
CA ASP A 429 34.00 6.21 20.25
C ASP A 429 34.03 4.78 20.80
N GLY A 430 32.95 4.29 21.44
CA GLY A 430 32.86 2.89 21.85
C GLY A 430 32.80 1.92 20.67
N VAL A 431 32.08 2.27 19.59
CA VAL A 431 32.07 1.49 18.34
C VAL A 431 33.46 1.43 17.71
N ALA A 432 34.20 2.55 17.67
CA ALA A 432 35.56 2.56 17.16
C ALA A 432 36.52 1.69 18.00
N ALA A 433 36.30 1.63 19.32
CA ALA A 433 37.05 0.76 20.21
C ALA A 433 36.74 -0.73 19.98
N LEU A 434 35.47 -1.07 19.75
CA LEU A 434 35.09 -2.44 19.35
C LEU A 434 35.73 -2.84 18.02
N ARG A 435 35.67 -1.96 17.00
CA ARG A 435 36.33 -2.20 15.71
C ARG A 435 37.83 -2.41 15.87
N GLY A 436 38.50 -1.53 16.62
CA GLY A 436 39.94 -1.66 16.89
C GLY A 436 40.29 -2.96 17.60
N LEU A 437 39.47 -3.43 18.53
CA LEU A 437 39.65 -4.73 19.18
C LEU A 437 39.49 -5.90 18.18
N VAL A 438 38.50 -5.83 17.28
CA VAL A 438 38.31 -6.83 16.21
C VAL A 438 39.50 -6.84 15.24
N ASP A 439 40.01 -5.66 14.88
CA ASP A 439 41.20 -5.53 14.02
C ASP A 439 42.45 -6.10 14.71
N ASP A 440 42.66 -5.77 15.98
CA ASP A 440 43.76 -6.29 16.80
C ASP A 440 43.66 -7.83 16.89
N TYR A 441 42.46 -8.38 17.13
CA TYR A 441 42.19 -9.81 17.11
C TYR A 441 42.57 -10.45 15.77
N ARG A 442 42.06 -9.91 14.65
CA ARG A 442 42.36 -10.42 13.29
C ARG A 442 43.86 -10.39 13.00
N MET A 443 44.55 -9.32 13.40
CA MET A 443 46.01 -9.24 13.25
C MET A 443 46.75 -10.30 14.07
N MET A 444 46.29 -10.61 15.28
CA MET A 444 46.88 -11.66 16.12
C MET A 444 46.63 -13.06 15.56
N VAL A 445 45.45 -13.32 14.99
CA VAL A 445 45.15 -14.58 14.29
C VAL A 445 46.06 -14.73 13.06
N LYS A 446 46.16 -13.69 12.23
CA LYS A 446 47.01 -13.69 11.02
C LYS A 446 48.49 -13.93 11.34
N ARG A 447 48.97 -13.45 12.49
CA ARG A 447 50.36 -13.66 12.95
C ARG A 447 50.55 -15.03 13.64
N GLY A 448 49.49 -15.83 13.78
CA GLY A 448 49.52 -17.10 14.51
C GLY A 448 49.67 -16.95 16.03
N SER A 449 49.51 -15.74 16.57
CA SER A 449 49.63 -15.45 18.01
C SER A 449 48.41 -15.92 18.80
N ILE A 450 47.25 -16.01 18.15
CA ILE A 450 46.03 -16.62 18.68
C ILE A 450 45.56 -17.66 17.66
N GLN A 451 45.25 -18.86 18.14
CA GLN A 451 44.57 -19.86 17.32
C GLN A 451 43.06 -19.68 17.46
N ARG A 452 42.29 -19.71 16.36
CA ARG A 452 40.82 -19.49 16.35
C ARG A 452 40.03 -20.42 17.30
N LYS A 453 40.61 -21.53 17.77
CA LYS A 453 40.01 -22.49 18.72
C LYS A 453 40.34 -22.21 20.20
N GLN A 454 41.11 -21.17 20.49
CA GLN A 454 41.45 -20.80 21.87
C GLN A 454 40.30 -20.05 22.54
N ASP A 455 40.28 -20.04 23.88
CA ASP A 455 39.31 -19.28 24.65
C ASP A 455 39.58 -17.77 24.56
N ILE A 456 38.98 -17.14 23.55
CA ILE A 456 39.14 -15.72 23.23
C ILE A 456 38.68 -14.83 24.39
N ALA A 457 37.65 -15.24 25.14
CA ALA A 457 37.17 -14.48 26.28
C ALA A 457 38.26 -14.38 27.35
N THR A 458 38.88 -15.51 27.71
CA THR A 458 40.00 -15.55 28.66
C THR A 458 41.19 -14.76 28.17
N ILE A 459 41.50 -14.81 26.87
CA ILE A 459 42.60 -14.02 26.28
C ILE A 459 42.32 -12.52 26.44
N ILE A 460 41.11 -12.04 26.15
CA ILE A 460 40.76 -10.62 26.28
C ILE A 460 40.73 -10.18 27.74
N ILE A 461 40.25 -11.03 28.66
CA ILE A 461 40.22 -10.69 30.09
C ILE A 461 41.64 -10.53 30.63
N SER A 462 42.57 -11.42 30.26
CA SER A 462 43.93 -11.47 30.82
C SER A 462 44.98 -10.68 30.05
N SER A 463 44.78 -10.41 28.76
CA SER A 463 45.75 -9.74 27.91
C SER A 463 45.65 -8.22 27.99
N THR A 464 46.79 -7.57 28.19
CA THR A 464 46.94 -6.12 28.04
C THR A 464 47.21 -5.69 26.60
N VAL A 465 47.57 -6.64 25.71
CA VAL A 465 47.89 -6.36 24.31
C VAL A 465 46.63 -6.00 23.53
N LEU A 466 45.52 -6.69 23.82
CA LEU A 466 44.21 -6.40 23.23
C LEU A 466 43.53 -5.18 23.87
N ASP A 467 44.13 -4.58 24.90
CA ASP A 467 43.54 -3.43 25.59
C ASP A 467 43.76 -2.12 24.86
N ARG A 468 44.70 -2.04 23.91
CA ARG A 468 45.04 -0.79 23.22
C ARG A 468 43.79 -0.02 22.77
N SER A 469 42.83 -0.73 22.20
CA SER A 469 41.62 -0.14 21.62
C SER A 469 40.53 0.19 22.66
N ILE A 470 40.54 -0.48 23.83
CA ILE A 470 39.51 -0.37 24.88
C ILE A 470 40.02 0.27 26.20
N ASN A 471 41.32 0.56 26.31
CA ASN A 471 41.99 0.93 27.56
C ASN A 471 41.39 2.19 28.21
N ARG A 472 40.96 3.15 27.39
CA ARG A 472 40.35 4.39 27.86
C ARG A 472 39.04 4.19 28.62
N TYR A 473 38.43 3.00 28.54
CA TYR A 473 37.19 2.65 29.24
C TYR A 473 37.42 1.74 30.45
N ILE A 474 38.61 1.15 30.61
CA ILE A 474 38.95 0.23 31.72
C ILE A 474 39.12 0.98 33.05
N SER A 475 39.33 2.30 33.01
CA SER A 475 39.60 3.14 34.20
C SER A 475 38.64 4.33 34.34
N ALA A 476 37.49 4.29 33.66
CA ALA A 476 36.47 5.34 33.67
C ALA A 476 35.43 5.13 34.78
#